data_AF-A0A6C0KRH0-F1
#
_entry.id   AF-A0A6C0KRH0-F1
#
_cell.length_a   1.000
_cell.length_b   1.000
_cell.length_c   1.000
_cell.angle_alpha   90.00
_cell.angle_beta   90.00
_cell.angle_gamma   90.00
#
_symmetry.space_group_name_H-M   'P 1'
#
loop_
_entity.id
_entity.type
_entity.pdbx_description
1 polymer ?
#
loop_
_entity_poly.entity_id
_entity_poly.type
_entity_poly.pdbx_seq_one_letter_code
_entity_poly.pdbx_strand_id
1 'polypeptide(L)'
;MTIDIILTIILGSIAGLFGGALGQSGAEVMLPGLLILGLVPNFKTGAGTVLLAIVPPISILALLQYFKRSQVQVLTAVLLFTFYFLFAFLGAYITKAISNRRLEFISGIYFLIISIFFFFNSYTGAFGE
;
A
#
# COMPACT_ATOMS: atom_id res chain seq x y z
N MET A 1 6.62 21.17 12.76
CA MET A 1 5.90 21.66 11.56
C MET A 1 6.77 21.61 10.30
N THR A 2 7.81 22.42 10.15
CA THR A 2 8.65 22.39 8.92
C THR A 2 9.38 21.05 8.73
N ILE A 3 9.90 20.49 9.82
CA ILE A 3 10.57 19.18 9.82
C ILE A 3 9.59 18.07 9.40
N ASP A 4 8.38 18.06 9.96
CA ASP A 4 7.35 17.04 9.68
C ASP A 4 6.96 17.04 8.19
N ILE A 5 6.85 18.23 7.59
CA ILE A 5 6.59 18.38 6.15
C ILE A 5 7.74 17.78 5.33
N ILE A 6 8.99 18.11 5.67
CA ILE A 6 10.18 17.57 4.96
C ILE A 6 10.23 16.05 5.08
N LEU A 7 10.02 15.50 6.28
CA LEU A 7 9.98 14.05 6.51
C LEU A 7 8.86 13.38 5.72
N THR A 8 7.69 14.00 5.64
CA THR A 8 6.55 13.51 4.86
C THR A 8 6.86 13.49 3.36
N ILE A 9 7.52 14.54 2.84
CA ILE A 9 7.95 14.60 1.43
C ILE A 9 8.97 13.51 1.11
N ILE A 10 9.96 13.29 1.98
CA ILE A 10 10.96 12.24 1.82
C ILE A 10 10.29 10.87 1.84
N LEU A 11 9.42 10.63 2.81
CA LEU A 11 8.68 9.38 2.94
C LEU A 11 7.83 9.10 1.70
N GLY A 12 7.08 10.10 1.22
CA GLY A 12 6.26 10.00 0.02
C GLY A 12 7.09 9.71 -1.24
N SER A 13 8.28 10.32 -1.34
CA SER A 13 9.20 10.12 -2.46
C SER A 13 9.77 8.69 -2.49
N ILE A 14 10.20 8.18 -1.33
CA ILE A 14 10.69 6.80 -1.18
C ILE A 14 9.56 5.80 -1.48
N ALA A 15 8.40 6.00 -0.89
CA ALA A 15 7.24 5.14 -1.10
C ALA A 15 6.76 5.14 -2.56
N GLY A 16 6.79 6.30 -3.22
CA GLY A 16 6.46 6.42 -4.64
C GLY A 16 7.45 5.70 -5.55
N LEU A 17 8.74 5.75 -5.24
CA LEU A 17 9.78 5.03 -5.98
C LEU A 17 9.57 3.51 -5.88
N PHE A 18 9.40 2.99 -4.67
CA PHE A 18 9.16 1.56 -4.47
C PHE A 18 7.80 1.12 -5.01
N GLY A 19 6.73 1.88 -4.77
CA GLY A 19 5.41 1.58 -5.29
C GLY A 19 5.38 1.51 -6.81
N GLY A 20 5.96 2.51 -7.48
CA GLY A 20 6.07 2.52 -8.93
C GLY A 20 6.92 1.39 -9.50
N ALA A 21 8.07 1.09 -8.90
CA ALA A 21 8.98 0.05 -9.38
C ALA A 21 8.45 -1.37 -9.16
N LEU A 22 7.78 -1.61 -8.02
CA LEU A 22 7.27 -2.92 -7.63
C LEU A 22 5.81 -3.14 -8.06
N GLY A 23 5.17 -2.16 -8.67
CA GLY A 23 3.75 -2.21 -9.02
C GLY A 23 2.81 -2.23 -7.81
N GLN A 24 3.27 -1.73 -6.65
CA GLN A 24 2.49 -1.64 -5.41
C GLN A 24 2.03 -0.19 -5.14
N SER A 25 1.14 -0.02 -4.17
CA SER A 25 0.60 1.31 -3.85
C SER A 25 1.59 2.21 -3.07
N GLY A 26 2.65 1.63 -2.51
CA GLY A 26 3.60 2.33 -1.62
C GLY A 26 3.08 2.45 -0.18
N ALA A 27 1.85 2.02 0.10
CA ALA A 27 1.24 2.03 1.43
C ALA A 27 2.05 1.21 2.45
N GLU A 28 2.68 0.14 1.98
CA GLU A 28 3.52 -0.78 2.75
C GLU A 28 4.77 -0.08 3.31
N VAL A 29 5.22 1.00 2.66
CA VAL A 29 6.31 1.86 3.13
C VAL A 29 5.78 3.04 3.94
N MET A 30 4.71 3.68 3.47
CA MET A 30 4.17 4.90 4.11
C MET A 30 3.67 4.63 5.53
N LEU A 31 2.88 3.57 5.74
CA LEU A 31 2.27 3.32 7.06
C LEU A 31 3.31 3.12 8.18
N PRO A 32 4.27 2.17 8.07
CA PRO A 32 5.30 2.04 9.08
C PRO A 32 6.19 3.30 9.15
N GLY A 33 6.47 3.96 8.02
CA GLY A 33 7.24 5.20 8.01
C GLY A 33 6.59 6.33 8.81
N LEU A 34 5.27 6.54 8.66
CA LEU A 34 4.52 7.53 9.44
C LEU A 34 4.57 7.24 10.95
N LEU A 35 4.54 5.96 11.34
CA LEU A 35 4.61 5.54 12.74
C LEU A 35 6.02 5.70 13.32
N ILE A 36 7.05 5.24 12.59
CA ILE A 36 8.46 5.33 13.01
C ILE A 36 8.89 6.80 13.16
N LEU A 37 8.46 7.66 12.23
CA LEU A 37 8.79 9.08 12.24
C LEU A 37 7.92 9.90 13.20
N GLY A 38 6.93 9.28 13.87
CA GLY A 38 6.03 9.98 14.79
C GLY A 38 5.14 11.03 14.12
N LEU A 39 4.90 10.91 12.81
CA LEU A 39 4.10 11.87 12.02
C LEU A 39 2.59 11.69 12.24
N VAL A 40 2.19 10.55 12.81
CA VAL A 40 0.79 10.24 13.17
C VAL A 40 0.73 9.63 14.57
N PRO A 41 -0.37 9.83 15.31
CA PRO A 41 -0.44 9.43 16.72
C PRO A 41 -0.64 7.93 16.94
N ASN A 42 -1.14 7.19 15.95
CA ASN A 42 -1.42 5.75 16.07
C ASN A 42 -1.66 5.09 14.71
N PHE A 43 -1.71 3.75 14.72
CA PHE A 43 -1.93 2.92 13.53
C PHE A 43 -3.18 3.28 12.74
N LYS A 44 -4.34 3.45 13.39
CA LYS A 44 -5.61 3.75 12.69
C LYS A 44 -5.57 5.09 11.99
N THR A 45 -5.02 6.12 12.64
CA THR A 45 -4.82 7.43 12.02
C THR A 45 -3.86 7.32 10.83
N GLY A 46 -2.72 6.63 11.01
CA GLY A 46 -1.77 6.38 9.92
C GLY A 46 -2.42 5.66 8.74
N ALA A 47 -3.18 4.59 8.99
CA ALA A 47 -3.86 3.83 7.95
C ALA A 47 -4.88 4.70 7.19
N GLY A 48 -5.67 5.52 7.90
CA GLY A 48 -6.58 6.47 7.28
C GLY A 48 -5.87 7.52 6.43
N THR A 49 -4.75 8.08 6.91
CA THR A 49 -3.92 9.03 6.18
C THR A 49 -3.34 8.41 4.90
N VAL A 50 -2.84 7.18 4.97
CA VAL A 50 -2.32 6.45 3.79
C VAL A 50 -3.45 6.15 2.80
N LEU A 51 -4.62 5.72 3.28
CA LEU A 51 -5.79 5.50 2.43
C LEU A 51 -6.19 6.78 1.69
N LEU A 52 -6.16 7.94 2.36
CA LEU A 52 -6.40 9.23 1.70
C LEU A 52 -5.31 9.58 0.69
N ALA A 53 -4.05 9.24 0.95
CA ALA A 53 -2.97 9.50 0.00
C ALA A 53 -3.14 8.68 -1.30
N ILE A 54 -3.58 7.42 -1.19
CA ILE A 54 -3.69 6.51 -2.36
C ILE A 54 -4.96 6.73 -3.21
N VAL A 55 -6.06 7.19 -2.61
CA VAL A 55 -7.32 7.51 -3.29
C VAL A 55 -7.31 9.02 -3.60
N PRO A 56 -7.18 9.59 -4.83
CA PRO A 56 -7.03 9.04 -6.17
C PRO A 56 -6.18 9.96 -7.10
N PRO A 57 -4.83 9.99 -7.01
CA PRO A 57 -4.07 9.75 -8.24
C PRO A 57 -2.71 9.06 -8.05
N ILE A 58 -2.41 8.50 -6.87
CA ILE A 58 -1.00 8.24 -6.49
C ILE A 58 -0.24 7.37 -7.50
N SER A 59 -0.96 6.43 -8.13
CA SER A 59 -0.39 5.50 -9.11
C SER A 59 -0.60 5.91 -10.56
N ILE A 60 -1.22 7.07 -10.88
CA ILE A 60 -1.53 7.46 -12.27
C ILE A 60 -0.25 7.59 -13.09
N LEU A 61 0.79 8.23 -12.56
CA LEU A 61 2.05 8.42 -13.31
C LEU A 61 2.76 7.09 -13.58
N ALA A 62 2.75 6.16 -12.61
CA ALA A 62 3.27 4.81 -12.80
C ALA A 62 2.41 4.04 -13.81
N LEU A 63 1.08 4.08 -13.66
CA LEU A 63 0.10 3.44 -14.54
C LEU A 63 0.27 3.89 -15.99
N LEU A 64 0.52 5.18 -16.25
CA LEU A 64 0.80 5.70 -17.59
C LEU A 64 2.02 5.00 -18.22
N GLN A 65 3.07 4.70 -17.44
CA GLN A 65 4.23 3.96 -17.95
C GLN A 65 3.89 2.51 -18.28
N TYR A 66 3.12 1.82 -17.42
CA TYR A 66 2.66 0.45 -17.68
C TYR A 66 1.71 0.38 -18.88
N PHE A 67 0.79 1.34 -19.03
CA PHE A 67 -0.11 1.42 -20.18
C PHE A 67 0.66 1.63 -21.49
N LYS A 68 1.67 2.51 -21.50
CA LYS A 68 2.52 2.73 -22.68
C LYS A 68 3.25 1.46 -23.13
N ARG A 69 3.47 0.51 -22.22
CA ARG A 69 4.12 -0.78 -22.47
C ARG A 69 3.12 -1.91 -22.74
N SER A 70 1.83 -1.61 -22.84
CA SER A 70 0.75 -2.61 -22.97
C SER A 70 0.71 -3.64 -21.83
N GLN A 71 1.17 -3.25 -20.62
CA GLN A 71 1.27 -4.11 -19.43
C GLN A 71 0.06 -3.96 -18.50
N VAL A 72 -1.13 -3.70 -19.04
CA VAL A 72 -2.35 -3.46 -18.25
C VAL A 72 -3.53 -4.26 -18.79
N GLN A 73 -4.10 -5.12 -17.93
CA GLN A 73 -5.33 -5.83 -18.21
C GLN A 73 -6.53 -5.04 -17.66
N VAL A 74 -7.16 -4.25 -18.52
CA VAL A 74 -8.19 -3.26 -18.11
C VAL A 74 -9.40 -3.92 -17.44
N LEU A 75 -9.94 -5.00 -18.03
CA LEU A 75 -11.12 -5.68 -17.47
C LEU A 75 -10.85 -6.20 -16.05
N THR A 76 -9.71 -6.88 -15.85
CA THR A 76 -9.27 -7.37 -14.55
C THR A 76 -9.13 -6.22 -13.55
N ALA A 77 -8.51 -5.11 -13.96
CA ALA A 77 -8.34 -3.94 -13.10
C ALA A 77 -9.68 -3.30 -12.68
N VAL A 78 -10.66 -3.20 -13.58
CA VAL A 78 -11.99 -2.63 -13.28
C VAL A 78 -12.76 -3.51 -12.30
N LEU A 79 -12.71 -4.83 -12.48
CA LEU A 79 -13.33 -5.78 -11.55
C LEU A 79 -12.68 -5.69 -10.17
N LEU A 80 -11.34 -5.72 -10.10
CA LEU A 80 -10.60 -5.57 -8.85
C LEU A 80 -10.95 -4.25 -8.16
N PHE A 81 -10.94 -3.13 -8.87
CA PHE A 81 -11.32 -1.82 -8.34
C PHE A 81 -12.72 -1.84 -7.72
N THR A 82 -13.71 -2.37 -8.45
CA THR A 82 -15.11 -2.36 -8.03
C THR A 82 -15.30 -3.15 -6.74
N PHE A 83 -14.80 -4.38 -6.67
CA PHE A 83 -14.95 -5.21 -5.48
C PHE A 83 -14.06 -4.72 -4.33
N TYR A 84 -12.83 -4.26 -4.61
CA TYR A 84 -11.98 -3.64 -3.59
C TYR A 84 -12.67 -2.45 -2.96
N PHE A 85 -13.24 -1.54 -3.75
CA PHE A 85 -13.94 -0.36 -3.24
C PHE A 85 -15.07 -0.73 -2.26
N LEU A 86 -15.89 -1.73 -2.61
CA LEU A 86 -17.00 -2.19 -1.76
C LEU A 86 -16.50 -2.88 -0.49
N PHE A 87 -15.52 -3.78 -0.60
CA PHE A 87 -15.07 -4.58 0.54
C PHE A 87 -14.05 -3.86 1.43
N ALA A 88 -13.31 -2.87 0.91
CA ALA A 88 -12.44 -2.01 1.70
C ALA A 88 -13.24 -1.21 2.74
N PHE A 89 -14.46 -0.79 2.41
CA PHE A 89 -15.38 -0.19 3.38
C PHE A 89 -15.69 -1.15 4.53
N LEU A 90 -16.02 -2.41 4.23
CA LEU A 90 -16.29 -3.43 5.24
C LEU A 90 -15.06 -3.70 6.12
N GLY A 91 -13.88 -3.83 5.51
CA GLY A 91 -12.61 -4.00 6.22
C GLY A 91 -12.33 -2.84 7.18
N ALA A 92 -12.48 -1.59 6.71
CA ALA A 92 -12.33 -0.40 7.54
C ALA A 92 -13.35 -0.36 8.68
N TYR A 93 -14.60 -0.76 8.43
CA TYR A 93 -15.65 -0.80 9.46
C TYR A 93 -15.31 -1.76 10.60
N ILE A 94 -14.80 -2.96 10.30
CA ILE A 94 -14.44 -3.98 11.28
C ILE A 94 -13.30 -3.52 12.21
N THR A 95 -12.40 -2.67 11.72
CA THR A 95 -11.24 -2.19 12.51
C THR A 95 -11.64 -1.42 13.77
N LYS A 96 -12.87 -0.90 13.86
CA LYS A 96 -13.37 -0.17 15.04
C LYS A 96 -13.28 -1.03 16.30
N ALA A 97 -13.57 -2.32 16.20
CA ALA A 97 -13.57 -3.26 17.33
C ALA A 97 -12.19 -3.85 17.66
N ILE A 98 -11.16 -3.55 16.87
CA ILE A 98 -9.82 -4.15 16.99
C ILE A 98 -8.83 -3.10 17.51
N SER A 99 -7.95 -3.47 18.44
CA SER A 99 -6.91 -2.57 18.96
C SER A 99 -5.78 -2.35 17.94
N ASN A 100 -5.11 -1.19 18.01
CA ASN A 100 -3.99 -0.85 17.11
C ASN A 100 -2.91 -1.94 17.10
N ARG A 101 -2.51 -2.43 18.29
CA ARG A 101 -1.53 -3.50 18.45
C ARG A 101 -1.93 -4.80 17.72
N ARG A 102 -3.21 -5.17 17.75
CA ARG A 102 -3.70 -6.36 17.03
C ARG A 102 -3.69 -6.14 15.52
N LEU A 103 -4.07 -4.94 15.06
CA LEU A 103 -4.01 -4.59 13.65
C LEU A 103 -2.57 -4.64 13.14
N GLU A 104 -1.62 -4.04 13.87
CA GLU A 104 -0.18 -4.10 13.55
C GLU A 104 0.33 -5.54 13.46
N PHE A 105 -0.04 -6.39 14.42
CA PHE A 105 0.34 -7.80 14.41
C PHE A 105 -0.23 -8.56 13.20
N ILE A 106 -1.51 -8.35 12.89
CA ILE A 106 -2.16 -8.94 11.71
C ILE A 106 -1.50 -8.44 10.43
N SER A 107 -1.18 -7.14 10.33
CA SER A 107 -0.44 -6.58 9.20
C SER A 107 0.94 -7.21 9.06
N GLY A 108 1.64 -7.48 10.17
CA GLY A 108 2.91 -8.20 10.15
C GLY A 108 2.79 -9.62 9.59
N ILE A 109 1.79 -10.39 10.04
CA ILE A 109 1.52 -11.73 9.48
C ILE A 109 1.19 -11.64 7.99
N TYR A 110 0.34 -10.70 7.60
CA TYR A 110 -0.04 -10.46 6.20
C TYR A 110 1.19 -10.19 5.32
N PHE A 111 2.09 -9.30 5.76
CA PHE A 111 3.32 -9.02 5.02
C PHE A 111 4.30 -10.19 4.99
N LEU A 112 4.37 -10.98 6.07
CA LEU A 112 5.20 -12.19 6.09
C LEU A 112 4.75 -13.21 5.05
N ILE A 113 3.43 -13.44 4.94
CA ILE A 113 2.87 -14.36 3.94
C ILE A 113 3.21 -13.89 2.52
N ILE A 114 3.03 -12.60 2.23
CA ILE A 114 3.36 -12.01 0.93
C ILE A 114 4.86 -12.14 0.63
N SER A 115 5.71 -11.88 1.62
CA SER A 115 7.17 -12.00 1.50
C SER A 115 7.59 -13.42 1.15
N ILE A 116 7.06 -14.42 1.87
CA ILE A 116 7.32 -15.84 1.60
C ILE A 116 6.90 -16.20 0.17
N PHE A 117 5.71 -15.74 -0.27
CA PHE A 117 5.24 -15.99 -1.63
C PHE A 117 6.19 -15.42 -2.69
N PHE A 118 6.62 -14.16 -2.56
CA PHE A 118 7.52 -13.55 -3.56
C PHE A 118 8.90 -14.21 -3.58
N PHE A 119 9.48 -14.57 -2.42
CA PHE A 119 10.75 -15.30 -2.40
C PHE A 119 10.62 -16.68 -3.01
N PHE A 120 9.55 -17.41 -2.69
CA PHE A 120 9.27 -18.72 -3.29
C PHE A 120 9.12 -18.61 -4.80
N ASN A 121 8.33 -17.66 -5.28
CA ASN A 121 8.10 -17.49 -6.71
C ASN A 121 9.38 -17.05 -7.45
N SER A 122 10.16 -16.15 -6.85
CA SER A 122 11.46 -15.73 -7.41
C SER A 122 12.48 -16.87 -7.49
N TYR A 123 12.42 -17.84 -6.57
CA TYR A 123 13.32 -18.99 -6.57
C TYR A 123 12.87 -20.09 -7.55
N THR A 124 11.56 -20.30 -7.68
CA THR A 124 11.00 -21.42 -8.45
C THR A 124 10.57 -21.07 -9.87
N GLY A 125 10.27 -19.79 -10.15
CA GLY A 125 9.64 -19.38 -11.40
C GLY A 125 8.24 -19.96 -11.61
N ALA A 126 7.58 -20.47 -10.57
CA ALA A 126 6.33 -21.22 -10.72
C ALA A 126 5.17 -20.39 -11.28
N PHE A 127 5.19 -19.07 -11.07
CA PHE A 127 4.15 -18.14 -11.51
C PHE A 127 4.74 -16.90 -12.17
N GLY A 128 4.52 -16.75 -13.48
CA GLY A 128 4.75 -15.48 -14.18
C GLY A 128 6.09 -15.34 -14.91
N GLU A 129 6.87 -16.42 -15.02
CA GLU A 129 7.97 -16.60 -15.99
C GLU A 129 7.95 -18.01 -16.56
#